data_AF-A0A496SIU3-F1
#
_entry.id   AF-A0A496SIU3-F1
#
_cell.length_a   1.000
_cell.length_b   1.000
_cell.length_c   1.000
_cell.angle_alpha   90.00
_cell.angle_beta   90.00
_cell.angle_gamma   90.00
#
_symmetry.space_group_name_H-M   'P 1'
#
loop_
_entity.id
_entity.type
_entity.pdbx_description
1 polymer ?
#
loop_
_entity_poly.entity_id
_entity_poly.type
_entity_poly.pdbx_seq_one_letter_code
_entity_poly.pdbx_strand_id
1 'polypeptide(L)'
;MKEKRCASVKRATRETQIELQFCLDGEGRYEVSTGIGFFDHMLQLFAQHGFFDLKLSCQGDLNVDAHHCVEDVGICLGQAIDKALGDRRGICRYGTSYVPMDESLGRAVVDLSGRPFLVFNAQFKLAKVGQFDTELVREFFQAVANNGKLTLHL
;
A
#
# COMPACT_ATOMS: atom_id res chain seq x y z
N MET A 1 28.26 5.07 4.59
CA MET A 1 27.07 4.21 4.62
C MET A 1 25.97 4.95 3.89
N LYS A 2 25.23 4.29 2.99
CA LYS A 2 24.09 4.92 2.31
C LYS A 2 23.01 5.21 3.36
N GLU A 3 22.47 6.41 3.37
CA GLU A 3 21.37 6.77 4.27
C GLU A 3 20.15 5.87 3.97
N LYS A 4 19.48 5.34 5.00
CA LYS A 4 18.34 4.44 4.80
C LYS A 4 17.16 5.24 4.26
N ARG A 5 16.56 4.74 3.17
CA ARG A 5 15.35 5.32 2.56
C ARG A 5 14.12 4.98 3.38
N CYS A 6 13.87 5.75 4.43
CA CYS A 6 12.69 5.59 5.26
C CYS A 6 11.88 6.90 5.36
N ALA A 7 10.59 6.78 5.66
CA ALA A 7 9.70 7.91 5.85
C ALA A 7 8.65 7.61 6.92
N SER A 8 8.22 8.67 7.61
CA SER A 8 7.10 8.62 8.56
C SER A 8 5.98 9.55 8.10
N VAL A 9 4.76 9.09 8.24
CA VAL A 9 3.53 9.83 7.93
C VAL A 9 2.58 9.71 9.11
N LYS A 10 2.08 10.85 9.57
CA LYS A 10 0.97 10.93 10.52
C LYS A 10 -0.16 11.68 9.85
N ARG A 11 -1.37 11.14 9.91
CA ARG A 11 -2.56 11.74 9.33
C ARG A 11 -3.73 11.57 10.30
N ALA A 12 -4.44 12.65 10.55
CA ALA A 12 -5.63 12.63 11.39
C ALA A 12 -6.76 13.40 10.69
N THR A 13 -7.92 12.80 10.60
CA THR A 13 -9.17 13.36 10.07
C THR A 13 -10.28 13.17 11.09
N ARG A 14 -11.55 13.38 10.71
CA ARG A 14 -12.67 13.04 11.59
C ARG A 14 -12.96 11.54 11.58
N GLU A 15 -12.62 10.89 10.48
CA GLU A 15 -12.91 9.50 10.17
C GLU A 15 -11.77 8.57 10.64
N THR A 16 -10.51 9.00 10.52
CA THR A 16 -9.33 8.16 10.81
C THR A 16 -8.18 8.88 11.51
N GLN A 17 -7.40 8.13 12.29
CA GLN A 17 -6.11 8.52 12.86
C GLN A 17 -5.06 7.45 12.51
N ILE A 18 -4.05 7.84 11.75
CA ILE A 18 -3.04 6.95 11.17
C ILE A 18 -1.63 7.40 11.55
N GLU A 19 -0.83 6.44 11.99
CA GLU A 19 0.63 6.57 12.09
C GLU A 19 1.30 5.46 11.28
N LEU A 20 2.11 5.85 10.30
CA LEU A 20 2.80 4.95 9.39
C LEU A 20 4.30 5.28 9.37
N GLN A 21 5.14 4.26 9.54
CA GLN A 21 6.58 4.30 9.29
C GLN A 21 6.91 3.26 8.24
N PHE A 22 7.65 3.66 7.22
CA PHE A 22 7.99 2.81 6.08
C PHE A 22 9.48 2.94 5.79
N CYS A 23 10.17 1.81 5.64
CA CYS A 23 11.52 1.79 5.10
C CYS A 23 11.59 0.92 3.85
N LEU A 24 12.06 1.52 2.76
CA LEU A 24 12.15 0.89 1.45
C LEU A 24 13.32 -0.10 1.38
N ASP A 25 14.43 0.22 2.05
CA ASP A 25 15.61 -0.67 2.17
C ASP A 25 15.53 -1.48 3.48
N GLY A 26 14.47 -2.28 3.63
CA GLY A 26 14.16 -3.06 4.82
C GLY A 26 14.57 -4.53 4.75
N GLU A 27 14.05 -5.32 5.69
CA GLU A 27 14.26 -6.77 5.79
C GLU A 27 12.93 -7.56 5.76
N GLY A 28 11.81 -6.88 5.48
CA GLY A 28 10.47 -7.47 5.50
C GLY A 28 9.81 -7.45 6.87
N ARG A 29 10.28 -6.61 7.81
CA ARG A 29 9.72 -6.56 9.17
C ARG A 29 8.41 -5.78 9.18
N TYR A 30 7.42 -6.25 9.92
CA TYR A 30 6.14 -5.55 9.98
C TYR A 30 5.49 -5.55 11.37
N GLU A 31 4.78 -4.47 11.66
CA GLU A 31 3.87 -4.31 12.80
C GLU A 31 2.65 -3.52 12.29
N VAL A 32 1.57 -4.22 11.93
CA VAL A 32 0.40 -3.65 11.24
C VAL A 32 -0.85 -3.90 12.06
N SER A 33 -1.63 -2.84 12.30
CA SER A 33 -2.91 -2.89 12.98
C SER A 33 -3.86 -1.83 12.43
N THR A 34 -4.74 -2.21 11.52
CA THR A 34 -5.81 -1.36 10.99
C THR A 34 -7.20 -1.69 11.56
N GLY A 35 -7.30 -2.81 12.31
CA GLY A 35 -8.58 -3.34 12.78
C GLY A 35 -9.36 -4.14 11.72
N ILE A 36 -8.79 -4.34 10.51
CA ILE A 36 -9.40 -5.12 9.42
C ILE A 36 -8.47 -6.28 9.08
N GLY A 37 -8.72 -7.46 9.67
CA GLY A 37 -7.75 -8.57 9.64
C GLY A 37 -7.27 -9.02 8.27
N PHE A 38 -8.15 -9.02 7.25
CA PHE A 38 -7.72 -9.36 5.88
C PHE A 38 -6.80 -8.28 5.28
N PHE A 39 -7.08 -7.00 5.53
CA PHE A 39 -6.25 -5.90 5.07
C PHE A 39 -4.89 -5.86 5.77
N ASP A 40 -4.88 -6.11 7.09
CA ASP A 40 -3.66 -6.31 7.87
C ASP A 40 -2.79 -7.40 7.23
N HIS A 41 -3.39 -8.55 6.91
CA HIS A 41 -2.68 -9.65 6.26
C HIS A 41 -2.08 -9.25 4.89
N MET A 42 -2.83 -8.53 4.06
CA MET A 42 -2.32 -8.06 2.76
C MET A 42 -1.14 -7.10 2.90
N LEU A 43 -1.17 -6.19 3.89
CA LEU A 43 -0.07 -5.26 4.16
C LEU A 43 1.17 -5.95 4.74
N GLN A 44 0.98 -7.01 5.54
CA GLN A 44 2.07 -7.87 6.01
C GLN A 44 2.76 -8.58 4.85
N LEU A 45 1.99 -9.16 3.91
CA LEU A 45 2.54 -9.77 2.70
C LEU A 45 3.27 -8.74 1.82
N PHE A 46 2.72 -7.53 1.68
CA PHE A 46 3.37 -6.43 0.98
C PHE A 46 4.74 -6.10 1.56
N ALA A 47 4.86 -6.00 2.89
CA ALA A 47 6.13 -5.75 3.56
C ALA A 47 7.10 -6.93 3.38
N GLN A 48 6.64 -8.15 3.65
CA GLN A 48 7.44 -9.38 3.59
C GLN A 48 8.05 -9.61 2.19
N HIS A 49 7.23 -9.51 1.13
CA HIS A 49 7.68 -9.83 -0.23
C HIS A 49 8.29 -8.63 -0.96
N GLY A 50 8.04 -7.41 -0.48
CA GLY A 50 8.72 -6.20 -0.94
C GLY A 50 10.10 -5.97 -0.29
N PHE A 51 10.44 -6.75 0.74
CA PHE A 51 11.57 -6.49 1.64
C PHE A 51 11.53 -5.09 2.26
N PHE A 52 10.32 -4.63 2.59
CA PHE A 52 10.09 -3.36 3.25
C PHE A 52 9.93 -3.55 4.74
N ASP A 53 10.37 -2.57 5.52
CA ASP A 53 9.99 -2.49 6.93
C ASP A 53 8.76 -1.58 7.05
N LEU A 54 7.67 -2.08 7.66
CA LEU A 54 6.40 -1.37 7.76
C LEU A 54 5.83 -1.41 9.19
N LYS A 55 5.72 -0.24 9.83
CA LYS A 55 4.93 -0.07 11.04
C LYS A 55 3.71 0.78 10.73
N LEU A 56 2.51 0.26 11.00
CA LEU A 56 1.24 0.93 10.72
C LEU A 56 0.25 0.73 11.85
N SER A 57 -0.26 1.84 12.37
CA SER A 57 -1.43 1.88 13.23
C SER A 57 -2.51 2.74 12.56
N CYS A 58 -3.72 2.23 12.44
CA CYS A 58 -4.88 2.96 11.97
C CYS A 58 -6.05 2.72 12.93
N GLN A 59 -6.61 3.82 13.45
CA GLN A 59 -7.88 3.83 14.17
C GLN A 59 -8.86 4.60 13.30
N GLY A 60 -9.96 3.97 12.91
CA GLY A 60 -11.00 4.65 12.15
C GLY A 60 -12.41 4.16 12.47
N ASP A 61 -13.37 4.74 11.78
CA ASP A 61 -14.81 4.58 11.97
C ASP A 61 -15.36 3.27 11.40
N LEU A 62 -14.78 2.12 11.77
CA LEU A 62 -15.16 0.79 11.28
C LEU A 62 -16.62 0.38 11.58
N ASN A 63 -17.31 1.13 12.43
CA ASN A 63 -18.75 0.99 12.66
C ASN A 63 -19.61 1.55 11.50
N VAL A 64 -19.04 2.37 10.62
CA VAL A 64 -19.64 2.82 9.37
C VAL A 64 -19.36 1.79 8.28
N ASP A 65 -18.11 1.70 7.84
CA ASP A 65 -17.56 0.66 6.98
C ASP A 65 -16.00 0.69 7.00
N ALA A 66 -15.36 -0.08 6.12
CA ALA A 66 -13.90 -0.13 6.01
C ALA A 66 -13.31 0.92 5.05
N HIS A 67 -14.13 1.68 4.33
CA HIS A 67 -13.72 2.51 3.20
C HIS A 67 -12.69 3.57 3.61
N HIS A 68 -13.03 4.40 4.60
CA HIS A 68 -12.15 5.48 5.05
C HIS A 68 -10.81 4.94 5.55
N CYS A 69 -10.82 3.86 6.34
CA CYS A 69 -9.62 3.20 6.82
C CYS A 69 -8.71 2.74 5.66
N VAL A 70 -9.29 2.05 4.67
CA VAL A 70 -8.51 1.47 3.57
C VAL A 70 -7.97 2.55 2.64
N GLU A 71 -8.79 3.53 2.27
CA GLU A 71 -8.38 4.67 1.45
C GLU A 71 -7.27 5.48 2.14
N ASP A 72 -7.47 5.86 3.40
CA ASP A 72 -6.55 6.72 4.13
C ASP A 72 -5.21 6.04 4.44
N VAL A 73 -5.21 4.72 4.66
CA VAL A 73 -3.98 3.93 4.72
C VAL A 73 -3.27 3.95 3.36
N GLY A 74 -4.01 3.81 2.26
CA GLY A 74 -3.46 3.94 0.91
C GLY A 74 -2.82 5.31 0.65
N ILE A 75 -3.47 6.40 1.10
CA ILE A 75 -2.93 7.76 1.05
C ILE A 75 -1.61 7.84 1.83
N CYS A 76 -1.61 7.38 3.09
CA CYS A 76 -0.42 7.46 3.95
C CYS A 76 0.74 6.63 3.40
N LEU A 77 0.46 5.42 2.90
CA LEU A 77 1.46 4.55 2.31
C LEU A 77 2.06 5.17 1.04
N GLY A 78 1.22 5.70 0.15
CA GLY A 78 1.68 6.42 -1.04
C GLY A 78 2.60 7.59 -0.68
N GLN A 79 2.19 8.43 0.27
CA GLN A 79 3.01 9.56 0.75
C GLN A 79 4.35 9.09 1.34
N ALA A 80 4.36 7.99 2.08
CA ALA A 80 5.59 7.44 2.66
C ALA A 80 6.52 6.88 1.58
N ILE A 81 5.99 6.23 0.55
CA ILE A 81 6.76 5.76 -0.62
C ILE A 81 7.39 6.95 -1.36
N ASP A 82 6.63 8.00 -1.66
CA ASP A 82 7.15 9.20 -2.34
C ASP A 82 8.30 9.84 -1.54
N LYS A 83 8.11 10.01 -0.23
CA LYS A 83 9.13 10.56 0.67
C LYS A 83 10.37 9.67 0.73
N ALA A 84 10.21 8.35 0.87
CA ALA A 84 11.32 7.41 0.95
C ALA A 84 12.12 7.32 -0.36
N LEU A 85 11.46 7.54 -1.51
CA LEU A 85 12.13 7.58 -2.81
C LEU A 85 13.00 8.82 -3.03
N GLY A 86 12.78 9.90 -2.28
CA GLY A 86 13.56 11.13 -2.36
C GLY A 86 13.55 11.76 -3.76
N ASP A 87 14.73 12.05 -4.30
CA ASP A 87 14.89 12.67 -5.62
C ASP A 87 14.68 11.70 -6.80
N ARG A 88 14.42 10.42 -6.53
CA ARG A 88 14.19 9.34 -7.52
C ARG A 88 15.35 9.14 -8.49
N ARG A 89 16.58 9.49 -8.10
CA ARG A 89 17.78 9.28 -8.92
C ARG A 89 18.47 7.95 -8.61
N GLY A 90 19.04 7.33 -9.64
CA GLY A 90 19.84 6.11 -9.47
C GLY A 90 19.05 4.86 -9.10
N ILE A 91 17.74 4.85 -9.33
CA ILE A 91 16.85 3.69 -9.15
C ILE A 91 16.56 3.02 -10.50
N CYS A 92 16.15 1.75 -10.49
CA CYS A 92 15.72 1.04 -11.69
C CYS A 92 14.50 1.69 -12.37
N ARG A 93 13.70 2.45 -11.61
CA ARG A 93 12.47 3.15 -12.00
C ARG A 93 11.31 2.22 -12.39
N TYR A 94 11.56 1.28 -13.29
CA TYR A 94 10.61 0.28 -13.76
C TYR A 94 10.78 -1.02 -13.00
N GLY A 95 9.66 -1.66 -12.66
CA GLY A 95 9.63 -2.97 -12.02
C GLY A 95 8.45 -3.78 -12.52
N THR A 96 8.62 -5.10 -12.61
CA THR A 96 7.52 -6.03 -12.90
C THR A 96 7.69 -7.30 -12.10
N SER A 97 6.56 -7.88 -11.66
CA SER A 97 6.54 -9.17 -10.98
C SER A 97 5.25 -9.91 -11.32
N TYR A 98 5.35 -11.23 -11.37
CA TYR A 98 4.23 -12.17 -11.46
C TYR A 98 4.22 -13.02 -10.20
N VAL A 99 3.04 -13.18 -9.59
CA VAL A 99 2.89 -13.95 -8.35
C VAL A 99 1.69 -14.89 -8.50
N PRO A 100 1.91 -16.22 -8.49
CA PRO A 100 0.83 -17.19 -8.47
C PRO A 100 0.31 -17.42 -7.04
N MET A 101 -0.96 -17.76 -6.92
CA MET A 101 -1.57 -18.34 -5.71
C MET A 101 -2.62 -19.35 -6.18
N ASP A 102 -2.31 -20.64 -6.05
CA ASP A 102 -3.09 -21.75 -6.59
C ASP A 102 -3.47 -21.52 -8.07
N GLU A 103 -4.76 -21.44 -8.41
CA GLU A 103 -5.24 -21.22 -9.78
C GLU A 103 -5.14 -19.76 -10.25
N SER A 104 -4.88 -18.82 -9.33
CA SER A 104 -4.85 -17.39 -9.61
C SER A 104 -3.43 -16.90 -9.95
N LEU A 105 -3.32 -15.96 -10.88
CA LEU A 105 -2.06 -15.31 -11.26
C LEU A 105 -2.21 -13.79 -11.25
N GLY A 106 -1.43 -13.12 -10.39
CA GLY A 106 -1.34 -11.67 -10.34
C GLY A 106 -0.10 -11.15 -11.08
N ARG A 107 -0.22 -9.95 -11.67
CA ARG A 107 0.90 -9.22 -12.25
C ARG A 107 0.90 -7.78 -11.74
N ALA A 108 2.05 -7.30 -11.31
CA ALA A 108 2.26 -5.88 -11.04
C ALA A 108 3.31 -5.31 -11.98
N VAL A 109 3.04 -4.13 -12.55
CA VAL A 109 4.01 -3.32 -13.31
C VAL A 109 4.02 -1.91 -12.73
N VAL A 110 5.20 -1.43 -12.36
CA VAL A 110 5.40 -0.14 -11.69
C VAL A 110 6.35 0.71 -12.53
N ASP A 111 5.98 1.97 -12.77
CA ASP A 111 6.89 3.05 -13.16
C ASP A 111 6.86 4.12 -12.07
N LEU A 112 8.00 4.33 -11.39
CA LEU A 112 8.22 5.37 -10.39
C LEU A 112 8.39 6.76 -11.04
N SER A 113 7.44 7.11 -11.90
CA SER A 113 7.50 8.17 -12.90
C SER A 113 7.32 9.59 -12.39
N GLY A 114 6.82 9.75 -11.16
CA GLY A 114 6.30 11.04 -10.67
C GLY A 114 4.93 11.40 -11.24
N ARG A 115 4.33 10.53 -12.08
CA ARG A 115 3.00 10.74 -12.68
C ARG A 115 2.01 9.72 -12.12
N PRO A 116 1.02 10.17 -11.35
CA PRO A 116 0.04 9.27 -10.74
C PRO A 116 -0.89 8.70 -11.81
N PHE A 117 -0.98 7.37 -11.88
CA PHE A 117 -1.93 6.68 -12.75
C PHE A 117 -2.12 5.23 -12.29
N LEU A 118 -3.35 4.73 -12.34
CA LEU A 118 -3.67 3.33 -12.06
C LEU A 118 -4.42 2.70 -13.23
N VAL A 119 -3.94 1.56 -13.70
CA VAL A 119 -4.73 0.58 -14.46
C VAL A 119 -4.96 -0.61 -13.54
N PHE A 120 -6.22 -0.93 -13.29
CA PHE A 120 -6.60 -2.04 -12.43
C PHE A 120 -7.48 -3.01 -13.21
N ASN A 121 -6.93 -4.17 -13.55
CA ASN A 121 -7.55 -5.22 -14.34
C ASN A 121 -7.57 -6.53 -13.54
N ALA A 122 -8.20 -6.49 -12.37
CA ALA A 122 -8.53 -7.67 -11.58
C ALA A 122 -10.05 -7.81 -11.46
N GLN A 123 -10.52 -9.06 -11.41
CA GLN A 123 -11.94 -9.39 -11.25
C GLN A 123 -12.12 -10.18 -9.96
N PHE A 124 -12.94 -9.66 -9.06
CA PHE A 124 -13.33 -10.36 -7.84
C PHE A 124 -14.76 -10.90 -8.01
N LYS A 125 -14.93 -12.20 -7.77
CA LYS A 125 -16.25 -12.86 -7.88
C LYS A 125 -17.12 -12.67 -6.63
N LEU A 126 -16.47 -12.44 -5.50
CA LEU A 126 -17.11 -12.24 -4.20
C LEU A 126 -17.07 -10.75 -3.87
N ALA A 127 -18.11 -10.24 -3.21
CA ALA A 127 -18.13 -8.86 -2.73
C ALA A 127 -17.24 -8.63 -1.50
N LYS A 128 -16.99 -9.69 -0.71
CA LYS A 128 -16.22 -9.63 0.53
C LYS A 128 -15.29 -10.82 0.70
N VAL A 129 -14.17 -10.60 1.39
CA VAL A 129 -13.29 -11.63 1.96
C VAL A 129 -13.17 -11.36 3.47
N GLY A 130 -13.78 -12.23 4.28
CA GLY A 130 -13.96 -11.95 5.70
C GLY A 130 -14.81 -10.68 5.90
N GLN A 131 -14.23 -9.66 6.54
CA GLN A 131 -14.88 -8.35 6.75
C GLN A 131 -14.44 -7.28 5.74
N PHE A 132 -13.61 -7.65 4.75
CA PHE A 132 -13.05 -6.70 3.80
C PHE A 132 -13.82 -6.71 2.47
N ASP A 133 -14.32 -5.56 2.06
CA ASP A 133 -14.99 -5.35 0.76
C ASP A 133 -13.98 -5.38 -0.40
N THR A 134 -14.19 -6.27 -1.37
CA THR A 134 -13.22 -6.48 -2.47
C THR A 134 -13.11 -5.28 -3.41
N GLU A 135 -14.12 -4.41 -3.45
CA GLU A 135 -14.05 -3.16 -4.22
C GLU A 135 -12.96 -2.22 -3.68
N LEU A 136 -12.66 -2.28 -2.38
CA LEU A 136 -11.67 -1.43 -1.74
C LEU A 136 -10.24 -1.73 -2.18
N VAL A 137 -9.98 -2.88 -2.81
CA VAL A 137 -8.66 -3.18 -3.39
C VAL A 137 -8.29 -2.13 -4.45
N ARG A 138 -9.24 -1.77 -5.32
CA ARG A 138 -9.02 -0.75 -6.35
C ARG A 138 -8.76 0.61 -5.71
N GLU A 139 -9.60 1.01 -4.75
CA GLU A 139 -9.50 2.32 -4.09
C GLU A 139 -8.19 2.45 -3.31
N PHE A 140 -7.76 1.40 -2.61
CA PHE A 140 -6.45 1.34 -1.95
C PHE A 140 -5.31 1.62 -2.93
N PHE A 141 -5.24 0.89 -4.05
CA PHE A 141 -4.17 1.08 -5.01
C PHE A 141 -4.28 2.41 -5.76
N GLN A 142 -5.49 2.95 -5.92
CA GLN A 142 -5.71 4.27 -6.51
C GLN A 142 -5.12 5.35 -5.60
N ALA A 143 -5.38 5.26 -4.29
CA ALA A 143 -4.82 6.14 -3.28
C ALA A 143 -3.28 6.03 -3.23
N VAL A 144 -2.74 4.80 -3.24
CA VAL A 144 -1.28 4.56 -3.27
C VAL A 144 -0.65 5.16 -4.52
N ALA A 145 -1.20 4.91 -5.72
CA ALA A 145 -0.64 5.42 -6.97
C ALA A 145 -0.66 6.95 -7.03
N ASN A 146 -1.77 7.55 -6.58
CA ASN A 146 -1.95 9.00 -6.53
C ASN A 146 -0.93 9.67 -5.60
N ASN A 147 -0.83 9.16 -4.37
CA ASN A 147 0.00 9.79 -3.33
C ASN A 147 1.48 9.37 -3.40
N GLY A 148 1.76 8.21 -3.98
CA GLY A 148 3.11 7.74 -4.31
C GLY A 148 3.65 8.31 -5.62
N LYS A 149 2.83 9.04 -6.37
CA LYS A 149 3.16 9.63 -7.69
C LYS A 149 3.84 8.61 -8.59
N LEU A 150 3.17 7.48 -8.76
CA LEU A 150 3.64 6.36 -9.56
C LEU A 150 2.56 5.90 -10.53
N THR A 151 3.01 5.32 -11.63
CA THR A 151 2.14 4.66 -12.59
C THR A 151 2.13 3.18 -12.25
N LEU A 152 0.95 2.64 -11.96
CA LEU A 152 0.75 1.27 -11.51
C LEU A 152 -0.22 0.55 -12.44
N HIS A 153 0.17 -0.64 -12.89
CA HIS A 153 -0.72 -1.57 -13.57
C HIS A 153 -0.81 -2.85 -12.75
N LEU A 154 -2.02 -3.23 -12.40
CA LEU A 154 -2.39 -4.48 -11.72
C LEU A 154 -3.37 -5.26 -12.59
#